data_AF-A0A2V5IY01-F1
#
_entry.id   AF-A0A2V5IY01-F1
#
_cell.length_a   1.000
_cell.length_b   1.000
_cell.length_c   1.000
_cell.angle_alpha   90.00
_cell.angle_beta   90.00
_cell.angle_gamma   90.00
#
_symmetry.space_group_name_H-M   'P 1'
#
loop_
_entity.id
_entity.type
_entity.pdbx_description
1 polymer ?
#
loop_
_entity_poly.entity_id
_entity_poly.type
_entity_poly.pdbx_seq_one_letter_code
_entity_poly.pdbx_strand_id
1 'polypeptide(L)'
;MAVPMHDEFVSLFELTFSAKKNQKFLHSVAKSVTAGNWARLVHLWHEAVRLADGVFKSDQGSQGAEEQPAKKRKLDSPKYQLLRQRWDRFAAQLNDFESQVSQGDAKFAFAFVQGKIVRALRNGEWVLLDEVNLASPDTLENIASLLHHGSEGSPSVLLSEAGDVERVFGHPDFRIFGAMNPAT
;
A
#
# COMPACT_ATOMS: atom_id res chain seq x y z
N MET A 1 -5.85 7.59 -0.23
CA MET A 1 -5.90 6.31 -0.97
C MET A 1 -4.97 6.28 -2.19
N ALA A 2 -4.78 7.41 -2.89
CA ALA A 2 -4.02 7.45 -4.15
C ALA A 2 -2.50 7.20 -4.05
N VAL A 3 -1.83 7.63 -2.97
CA VAL A 3 -0.36 7.51 -2.84
C VAL A 3 0.10 6.04 -2.69
N PRO A 4 -0.45 5.24 -1.75
CA PRO A 4 -0.08 3.82 -1.66
C PRO A 4 -0.38 3.04 -2.94
N MET A 5 -1.47 3.40 -3.61
CA MET A 5 -1.88 2.80 -4.88
C MET A 5 -0.94 3.20 -6.03
N HIS A 6 -0.49 4.46 -6.06
CA HIS A 6 0.54 4.91 -6.98
C HIS A 6 1.88 4.18 -6.76
N ASP A 7 2.29 3.98 -5.51
CA ASP A 7 3.55 3.29 -5.22
C ASP A 7 3.49 1.81 -5.65
N GLU A 8 2.36 1.14 -5.40
CA GLU A 8 2.12 -0.22 -5.92
C GLU A 8 2.10 -0.23 -7.45
N PHE A 9 1.46 0.74 -8.09
CA PHE A 9 1.48 0.88 -9.56
C PHE A 9 2.90 1.00 -10.11
N VAL A 10 3.72 1.90 -9.56
CA VAL A 10 5.11 2.09 -10.01
C VAL A 10 5.90 0.79 -9.83
N SER A 11 5.77 0.13 -8.67
CA SER A 11 6.39 -1.17 -8.43
C SER A 11 5.99 -2.22 -9.48
N LEU A 12 4.70 -2.34 -9.79
CA LEU A 12 4.19 -3.28 -10.79
C LEU A 12 4.67 -2.93 -12.19
N PHE A 13 4.65 -1.65 -12.54
CA PHE A 13 5.04 -1.17 -13.86
C PHE A 13 6.52 -1.41 -14.12
N GLU A 14 7.40 -1.18 -13.15
CA GLU A 14 8.84 -1.43 -13.28
C GLU A 14 9.19 -2.92 -13.34
N LEU A 15 8.37 -3.79 -12.73
CA LEU A 15 8.51 -5.24 -12.80
C LEU A 15 8.05 -5.81 -14.15
N THR A 16 7.09 -5.16 -14.82
CA THR A 16 6.54 -5.60 -16.12
C THR A 16 7.23 -4.94 -17.30
N PHE A 17 7.52 -3.65 -17.21
CA PHE A 17 8.01 -2.81 -18.30
C PHE A 17 9.32 -2.12 -17.94
N SER A 18 10.12 -1.79 -18.95
CA SER A 18 11.35 -1.03 -18.71
C SER A 18 11.03 0.40 -18.28
N ALA A 19 11.36 0.74 -17.03
CA ALA A 19 11.23 2.11 -16.51
C ALA A 19 11.97 3.14 -17.37
N LYS A 20 13.18 2.80 -17.83
CA LYS A 20 14.02 3.67 -18.67
C LYS A 20 13.35 4.03 -20.01
N LYS A 21 12.68 3.07 -20.65
CA LYS A 21 11.97 3.32 -21.92
C LYS A 21 10.68 4.12 -21.72
N ASN A 22 10.05 3.98 -20.56
CA ASN A 22 8.73 4.56 -20.24
C ASN A 22 8.80 5.77 -19.31
N GLN A 23 9.96 6.41 -19.19
CA GLN A 23 10.18 7.51 -18.25
C GLN A 23 9.20 8.69 -18.44
N LYS A 24 8.84 9.03 -19.69
CA LYS A 24 7.85 10.09 -19.98
C LYS A 24 6.45 9.73 -19.49
N PHE A 25 6.08 8.45 -19.58
CA PHE A 25 4.79 7.96 -19.11
C PHE A 25 4.74 8.00 -17.59
N LEU A 26 5.77 7.46 -16.91
CA LEU A 26 5.88 7.52 -15.45
C LEU A 26 5.90 8.96 -14.92
N HIS A 27 6.57 9.87 -15.62
CA HIS A 27 6.53 11.30 -15.29
C HIS A 27 5.12 11.88 -15.42
N SER A 28 4.36 11.48 -16.46
CA SER A 28 2.97 11.92 -16.64
C SER A 28 2.04 11.39 -15.55
N VAL A 29 2.25 10.14 -15.12
CA VAL A 29 1.53 9.53 -13.98
C VAL A 29 1.82 10.29 -12.68
N ALA A 30 3.11 10.48 -12.36
CA ALA A 30 3.53 11.22 -11.16
C ALA A 30 2.98 12.65 -11.15
N LYS A 31 3.02 13.33 -12.30
CA LYS A 31 2.46 14.68 -12.45
C LYS A 31 0.95 14.70 -12.18
N SER A 32 0.18 13.73 -12.69
CA SER A 32 -1.26 13.63 -12.43
C SER A 32 -1.56 13.44 -10.94
N VAL A 33 -0.74 12.68 -10.21
CA VAL A 33 -0.86 12.53 -8.75
C VAL A 33 -0.59 13.85 -8.03
N THR A 34 0.53 14.53 -8.34
CA THR A 34 0.88 15.80 -7.68
C THR A 34 -0.09 16.94 -7.99
N ALA A 35 -0.70 16.92 -9.18
CA ALA A 35 -1.66 17.91 -9.61
C ALA A 35 -3.11 17.57 -9.18
N GLY A 36 -3.33 16.43 -8.51
CA GLY A 36 -4.66 15.96 -8.13
C GLY A 36 -5.59 15.69 -9.32
N ASN A 37 -5.05 15.43 -10.52
CA ASN A 37 -5.85 15.15 -11.71
C ASN A 37 -6.20 13.65 -11.77
N TRP A 38 -7.15 13.27 -10.92
CA TRP A 38 -7.51 11.86 -10.72
C TRP A 38 -8.15 11.22 -11.95
N ALA A 39 -8.96 11.95 -12.71
CA ALA A 39 -9.58 11.43 -13.94
C ALA A 39 -8.51 11.04 -14.98
N ARG A 40 -7.49 11.88 -15.17
CA ARG A 40 -6.37 11.56 -16.06
C ARG A 40 -5.54 10.40 -15.52
N LEU A 41 -5.32 10.33 -14.20
CA LEU A 41 -4.58 9.25 -13.57
C LEU A 41 -5.25 7.89 -13.81
N VAL A 42 -6.58 7.80 -13.60
CA VAL A 42 -7.39 6.61 -13.87
C VAL A 42 -7.20 6.13 -15.31
N HIS A 43 -7.28 7.05 -16.28
CA HIS A 43 -7.09 6.71 -17.68
C HIS A 43 -5.71 6.11 -17.97
N LEU A 44 -4.64 6.72 -17.43
CA LEU A 44 -3.27 6.21 -17.60
C LEU A 44 -3.08 4.83 -16.94
N TRP A 45 -3.68 4.60 -15.78
CA TRP A 45 -3.63 3.31 -15.10
C TRP A 45 -4.37 2.23 -15.87
N HIS A 46 -5.55 2.51 -16.43
CA HIS A 46 -6.26 1.57 -17.30
C HIS A 46 -5.47 1.22 -18.56
N GLU A 47 -4.82 2.21 -19.18
CA GLU A 47 -3.95 1.96 -20.33
C GLU A 47 -2.80 1.01 -19.98
N ALA A 48 -2.15 1.22 -18.83
CA ALA A 48 -1.06 0.37 -18.36
C ALA A 48 -1.54 -1.05 -17.99
N VAL A 49 -2.70 -1.19 -17.34
CA VAL A 49 -3.32 -2.50 -17.04
C VAL A 49 -3.60 -3.24 -18.34
N ARG A 50 -4.19 -2.58 -19.35
CA ARG A 50 -4.47 -3.18 -20.67
C ARG A 50 -3.18 -3.65 -21.37
N LEU A 51 -2.11 -2.87 -21.31
CA LEU A 51 -0.82 -3.25 -21.88
C LEU A 51 -0.23 -4.45 -21.14
N ALA A 52 -0.30 -4.48 -19.81
CA ALA A 52 0.18 -5.60 -19.00
C ALA A 52 -0.59 -6.88 -19.35
N ASP A 53 -1.92 -6.78 -19.47
CA ASP A 53 -2.79 -7.85 -19.95
C ASP A 53 -2.36 -8.39 -21.32
N GLY A 54 -1.96 -7.52 -22.24
CA GLY A 54 -1.41 -7.90 -23.55
C GLY A 54 -0.11 -8.68 -23.43
N VAL A 55 0.79 -8.30 -22.51
CA VAL A 55 2.02 -9.05 -22.22
C VAL A 55 1.72 -10.44 -21.66
N PHE A 56 0.66 -10.57 -20.84
CA PHE A 56 0.24 -11.86 -20.30
C PHE A 56 -0.54 -12.74 -21.30
N LYS A 57 -1.31 -12.14 -22.23
CA LYS A 57 -2.15 -12.85 -23.22
C LYS A 57 -1.39 -13.26 -24.49
N SER A 58 -0.43 -12.46 -24.94
CA SER A 58 0.31 -12.70 -26.19
C SER A 58 1.14 -14.00 -26.21
N ASP A 59 1.37 -14.63 -25.05
CA ASP A 59 2.10 -15.91 -24.97
C ASP A 59 1.19 -17.16 -24.97
N GLN A 60 -0.15 -17.01 -24.96
CA GLN A 60 -1.09 -18.15 -25.10
C GLN A 60 -1.51 -18.46 -26.55
N GLY A 61 -1.13 -17.63 -27.52
CA GLY A 61 -1.42 -17.91 -28.92
C GLY A 61 -0.77 -16.91 -29.86
N SER A 62 0.40 -17.25 -30.38
CA SER A 62 0.93 -16.87 -31.71
C SER A 62 2.37 -17.37 -31.89
N GLN A 63 2.54 -18.47 -32.62
CA GLN A 63 3.73 -18.63 -33.46
C GLN A 63 3.59 -17.62 -34.61
N GLY A 64 4.53 -16.68 -34.72
CA GLY A 64 4.73 -15.88 -35.92
C GLY A 64 4.26 -14.42 -35.84
N ALA A 65 5.19 -13.53 -35.45
CA ALA A 65 5.41 -12.22 -36.07
C ALA A 65 6.62 -11.57 -35.38
N GLU A 66 7.60 -11.18 -36.20
CA GLU A 66 8.86 -10.58 -35.78
C GLU A 66 8.64 -9.13 -35.30
N GLU A 67 9.01 -8.82 -34.05
CA GLU A 67 9.66 -7.54 -33.70
C GLU A 67 10.25 -7.56 -32.27
N GLN A 68 11.59 -7.49 -32.25
CA GLN A 68 12.52 -7.11 -31.17
C GLN A 68 12.75 -8.03 -29.94
N PRO A 69 14.03 -8.37 -29.62
CA PRO A 69 14.37 -9.39 -28.65
C PRO A 69 14.73 -8.79 -27.28
N ALA A 70 14.00 -9.17 -26.24
CA ALA A 70 14.49 -9.10 -24.86
C ALA A 70 14.06 -10.36 -24.10
N LYS A 71 14.85 -11.42 -24.27
CA LYS A 71 14.90 -12.64 -23.45
C LYS A 71 13.52 -13.17 -22.98
N LYS A 72 12.90 -13.99 -23.84
CA LYS A 72 11.85 -14.96 -23.48
C LYS A 72 12.24 -15.70 -22.18
N ARG A 73 11.74 -15.26 -21.03
CA ARG A 73 12.00 -15.86 -19.72
C ARG A 73 10.85 -16.81 -19.41
N LYS A 74 11.18 -18.11 -19.46
CA LYS A 74 10.38 -19.30 -19.14
C LYS A 74 9.09 -19.02 -18.33
N LEU A 75 7.97 -19.36 -18.97
CA LEU A 75 6.57 -19.02 -18.67
C LEU A 75 6.00 -19.58 -17.35
N ASP A 76 6.72 -20.42 -16.60
CA ASP A 76 6.18 -21.10 -15.40
C ASP A 76 6.91 -20.73 -14.10
N SER A 77 7.62 -19.61 -14.06
CA SER A 77 8.16 -19.16 -12.78
C SER A 77 7.01 -18.74 -11.87
N PRO A 78 6.94 -19.22 -10.60
CA PRO A 78 5.96 -18.75 -9.61
C PRO A 78 5.91 -17.22 -9.49
N LYS A 79 7.02 -16.55 -9.83
CA LYS A 79 7.15 -15.10 -9.89
C LYS A 79 6.23 -14.45 -10.92
N TYR A 80 6.01 -15.06 -12.08
CA TYR A 80 5.18 -14.49 -13.16
C TYR A 80 3.68 -14.60 -12.83
N GLN A 81 3.27 -15.73 -12.27
CA GLN A 81 1.91 -15.93 -11.77
C GLN A 81 1.59 -14.96 -10.63
N LEU A 82 2.52 -14.77 -9.69
CA LEU A 82 2.37 -13.79 -8.61
C LEU A 82 2.27 -12.35 -9.16
N LEU A 83 3.08 -12.01 -10.16
CA LEU A 83 3.02 -10.69 -10.81
C LEU A 83 1.65 -10.45 -11.45
N ARG A 84 1.11 -11.44 -12.18
CA ARG A 84 -0.23 -11.37 -12.76
C ARG A 84 -1.31 -11.18 -11.69
N GLN A 85 -1.28 -11.97 -10.62
CA GLN A 85 -2.23 -11.81 -9.51
C GLN A 85 -2.17 -10.42 -8.87
N ARG A 86 -0.97 -9.82 -8.76
CA ARG A 86 -0.85 -8.43 -8.27
C ARG A 86 -1.49 -7.43 -9.24
N TRP A 87 -1.31 -7.61 -10.55
CA TRP A 87 -2.00 -6.79 -11.56
C TRP A 87 -3.52 -6.95 -11.52
N ASP A 88 -4.03 -8.18 -11.37
CA ASP A 88 -5.48 -8.44 -11.25
C ASP A 88 -6.07 -7.73 -10.02
N ARG A 89 -5.38 -7.80 -8.88
CA ARG A 89 -5.77 -7.08 -7.66
C ARG A 89 -5.71 -5.57 -7.84
N PHE A 90 -4.66 -5.05 -8.48
CA PHE A 90 -4.53 -3.63 -8.78
C PHE A 90 -5.67 -3.15 -9.70
N ALA A 91 -6.05 -3.94 -10.70
CA ALA A 91 -7.17 -3.62 -11.60
C ALA A 91 -8.52 -3.58 -10.85
N ALA A 92 -8.75 -4.48 -9.90
CA ALA A 92 -9.92 -4.42 -9.02
C ALA A 92 -9.94 -3.13 -8.18
N GLN A 93 -8.81 -2.80 -7.55
CA GLN A 93 -8.66 -1.54 -6.79
C GLN A 93 -8.84 -0.30 -7.67
N LEU A 94 -8.44 -0.36 -8.94
CA LEU A 94 -8.62 0.70 -9.93
C LEU A 94 -10.07 0.99 -10.24
N ASN A 95 -10.91 -0.05 -10.36
CA ASN A 95 -12.34 0.12 -10.58
C ASN A 95 -13.02 0.78 -9.36
N ASP A 96 -12.64 0.36 -8.15
CA ASP A 96 -13.13 0.99 -6.92
C ASP A 96 -12.69 2.45 -6.82
N PHE A 97 -11.43 2.72 -7.15
CA PHE A 97 -10.86 4.07 -7.18
C PHE A 97 -11.56 4.96 -8.21
N GLU A 98 -11.81 4.47 -9.43
CA GLU A 98 -12.54 5.18 -10.47
C GLU A 98 -13.98 5.53 -10.04
N SER A 99 -14.67 4.58 -9.40
CA SER A 99 -16.01 4.82 -8.86
C SER A 99 -16.00 5.97 -7.86
N GLN A 100 -15.05 5.98 -6.93
CA GLN A 100 -14.90 7.07 -5.97
C GLN A 100 -14.57 8.40 -6.67
N VAL A 101 -13.72 8.40 -7.72
CA VAL A 101 -13.31 9.63 -8.44
C VAL A 101 -14.49 10.24 -9.15
N SER A 102 -15.36 9.40 -9.74
CA SER A 102 -16.57 9.83 -10.42
C SER A 102 -17.61 10.45 -9.49
N GLN A 103 -17.61 10.06 -8.21
CA GLN A 103 -18.52 10.61 -7.20
C GLN A 103 -18.06 11.97 -6.63
N GLY A 104 -16.90 12.49 -7.07
CA GLY A 104 -16.40 13.80 -6.66
C GLY A 104 -16.01 13.90 -5.19
N ASP A 105 -15.81 12.76 -4.53
CA ASP A 105 -15.61 12.69 -3.09
C ASP A 105 -14.26 13.31 -2.72
N ALA A 106 -14.24 14.37 -1.90
CA ALA A 106 -13.02 15.06 -1.45
C ALA A 106 -12.05 14.17 -0.63
N LYS A 107 -12.40 12.89 -0.43
CA LYS A 107 -11.59 11.84 0.21
C LYS A 107 -10.27 11.54 -0.54
N PHE A 108 -10.06 12.06 -1.75
CA PHE A 108 -8.80 11.87 -2.49
C PHE A 108 -7.60 12.61 -1.91
N ALA A 109 -7.81 13.69 -1.16
CA ALA A 109 -6.70 14.53 -0.67
C ALA A 109 -5.93 13.88 0.50
N PHE A 110 -6.53 12.92 1.20
CA PHE A 110 -5.94 12.33 2.40
C PHE A 110 -6.04 10.80 2.37
N ALA A 111 -4.95 10.13 2.76
CA ALA A 111 -4.93 8.69 2.99
C ALA A 111 -4.70 8.46 4.47
N PHE A 112 -5.46 7.58 5.10
CA PHE A 112 -5.07 7.06 6.39
C PHE A 112 -3.74 6.30 6.21
N VAL A 113 -2.70 6.76 6.91
CA VAL A 113 -1.41 6.07 6.97
C VAL A 113 -1.35 5.37 8.31
N GLN A 114 -1.23 4.05 8.27
CA GLN A 114 -1.16 3.26 9.49
C GLN A 114 0.08 3.64 10.31
N GLY A 115 -0.14 4.00 11.58
CA GLY A 115 0.92 4.38 12.51
C GLY A 115 1.87 3.22 12.84
N LYS A 116 3.11 3.56 13.24
CA LYS A 116 4.17 2.59 13.56
C LYS A 116 3.75 1.60 14.66
N ILE A 117 3.04 2.09 15.68
CA ILE A 117 2.56 1.27 16.79
C ILE A 117 1.61 0.18 16.30
N VAL A 118 0.67 0.50 15.40
CA VAL A 118 -0.31 -0.46 14.88
C VAL A 118 0.37 -1.53 14.02
N ARG A 119 1.39 -1.14 13.24
CA ARG A 119 2.21 -2.10 12.49
C ARG A 119 2.92 -3.07 13.43
N ALA A 120 3.60 -2.53 14.45
CA ALA A 120 4.32 -3.35 15.42
C ALA A 120 3.38 -4.30 16.16
N LEU A 121 2.20 -3.81 16.55
CA LEU A 121 1.13 -4.58 17.19
C LEU A 121 0.71 -5.80 16.35
N ARG A 122 0.52 -5.63 15.04
CA ARG A 122 0.15 -6.72 14.12
C ARG A 122 1.28 -7.72 13.90
N ASN A 123 2.51 -7.24 13.86
CA ASN A 123 3.69 -8.04 13.49
C ASN A 123 4.39 -8.70 14.70
N GLY A 124 4.00 -8.38 15.94
CA GLY A 124 4.72 -8.84 17.14
C GLY A 124 6.07 -8.18 17.35
N GLU A 125 6.24 -6.97 16.83
CA GLU A 125 7.49 -6.21 17.00
C GLU A 125 7.52 -5.56 18.38
N TRP A 126 8.72 -5.20 18.82
CA TRP A 126 8.92 -4.51 20.08
C TRP A 126 8.91 -2.99 19.88
N VAL A 127 8.20 -2.27 20.74
CA VAL A 127 8.07 -0.82 20.69
C VAL A 127 8.70 -0.21 21.94
N LEU A 128 9.59 0.76 21.75
CA LEU A 128 10.12 1.61 22.82
C LEU A 128 9.48 3.00 22.71
N LEU A 129 8.76 3.40 23.75
CA LEU A 129 8.28 4.75 23.96
C LEU A 129 9.36 5.51 24.72
N ASP A 130 10.09 6.36 24.03
CA ASP A 130 11.11 7.22 24.64
C ASP A 130 10.47 8.50 25.20
N GLU A 131 11.10 9.08 26.23
CA GLU A 131 10.66 10.30 26.91
C GLU A 131 9.16 10.31 27.25
N VAL A 132 8.63 9.18 27.75
CA VAL A 132 7.18 9.01 27.98
C VAL A 132 6.59 10.06 28.94
N ASN A 133 7.44 10.64 29.80
CA ASN A 133 7.10 11.73 30.70
C ASN A 133 6.73 13.05 30.00
N LEU A 134 7.08 13.22 28.72
CA LEU A 134 6.70 14.39 27.92
C LEU A 134 5.35 14.22 27.22
N ALA A 135 4.78 13.01 27.21
CA ALA A 135 3.46 12.77 26.64
C ALA A 135 2.37 13.39 27.54
N SER A 136 1.33 13.97 26.92
CA SER A 136 0.16 14.41 27.67
C SER A 136 -0.60 13.22 28.25
N PRO A 137 -1.33 13.40 29.38
CA PRO A 137 -2.20 12.35 29.93
C PRO A 137 -3.16 11.77 28.88
N ASP A 138 -3.79 12.62 28.07
CA ASP A 138 -4.69 12.21 26.98
C ASP A 138 -3.98 11.29 25.96
N THR A 139 -2.71 11.55 25.65
CA THR A 139 -1.92 10.70 24.74
C THR A 139 -1.69 9.31 25.36
N LEU A 140 -1.41 9.27 26.67
CA LEU A 140 -1.20 8.02 27.41
C LEU A 140 -2.50 7.20 27.53
N GLU A 141 -3.64 7.86 27.72
CA GLU A 141 -4.95 7.19 27.72
C GLU A 141 -5.25 6.52 26.38
N ASN A 142 -4.95 7.19 25.27
CA ASN A 142 -5.15 6.63 23.93
C ASN A 142 -4.35 5.34 23.68
N ILE A 143 -3.16 5.22 24.28
CA ILE A 143 -2.32 4.02 24.18
C ILE A 143 -2.52 3.04 25.34
N ALA A 144 -3.33 3.36 26.35
CA ALA A 144 -3.51 2.53 27.54
C ALA A 144 -4.00 1.12 27.16
N SER A 145 -4.90 1.02 26.17
CA SER A 145 -5.40 -0.26 25.63
C SER A 145 -4.31 -1.19 25.06
N LEU A 146 -3.14 -0.65 24.69
CA LEU A 146 -1.97 -1.42 24.24
C LEU A 146 -1.10 -1.92 25.40
N LEU A 147 -1.23 -1.32 26.58
CA LEU A 147 -0.48 -1.67 27.78
C LEU A 147 -1.12 -2.84 28.55
N HIS A 148 -2.36 -3.20 28.23
CA HIS A 148 -3.05 -4.33 28.85
C HIS A 148 -2.47 -5.64 28.30
N HIS A 149 -1.65 -6.33 29.09
CA HIS A 149 -1.04 -7.61 28.74
C HIS A 149 -1.18 -8.59 29.91
N GLY A 150 -1.67 -9.82 29.66
CA GLY A 150 -1.79 -10.87 30.68
C GLY A 150 -3.23 -11.08 31.16
N SER A 151 -3.46 -11.08 32.48
CA SER A 151 -4.78 -11.32 33.08
C SER A 151 -5.83 -10.26 32.73
N GLU A 152 -5.37 -9.06 32.39
CA GLU A 152 -6.18 -7.88 32.05
C GLU A 152 -6.65 -7.86 30.58
N GLY A 153 -6.21 -8.83 29.77
CA GLY A 153 -6.60 -8.96 28.36
C GLY A 153 -5.42 -8.94 27.37
N SER A 154 -5.76 -8.93 26.07
CA SER A 154 -4.79 -8.80 24.99
C SER A 154 -4.62 -7.33 24.58
N PRO A 155 -3.39 -6.88 24.27
CA PRO A 155 -3.15 -5.53 23.75
C PRO A 155 -4.05 -5.28 22.54
N SER A 156 -4.71 -4.13 22.47
CA SER A 156 -5.53 -3.82 21.30
C SER A 156 -5.63 -2.31 21.06
N VAL A 157 -5.96 -1.94 19.83
CA VAL A 157 -6.25 -0.54 19.45
C VAL A 157 -7.47 -0.50 18.54
N LEU A 158 -8.31 0.51 18.72
CA LEU A 158 -9.44 0.78 17.83
C LEU A 158 -9.00 1.83 16.81
N LEU A 159 -9.10 1.51 15.53
CA LEU A 159 -8.87 2.42 14.42
C LEU A 159 -10.22 2.89 13.91
N SER A 160 -10.54 4.16 14.13
CA SER A 160 -11.82 4.77 13.68
C SER A 160 -11.61 5.79 12.56
N GLU A 161 -10.37 6.25 12.39
CA GLU A 161 -9.94 7.30 11.48
C GLU A 161 -9.67 6.78 10.06
N ALA A 162 -9.66 5.45 9.88
CA ALA A 162 -9.44 4.78 8.59
C ALA A 162 -10.69 4.76 7.69
N GLY A 163 -11.82 5.29 8.16
CA GLY A 163 -13.12 5.27 7.46
C GLY A 163 -13.95 4.02 7.79
N ASP A 164 -13.29 2.90 8.10
CA ASP A 164 -13.89 1.71 8.69
C ASP A 164 -13.43 1.55 10.13
N VAL A 165 -14.36 1.20 11.04
CA VAL A 165 -14.04 0.95 12.45
C VAL A 165 -13.47 -0.46 12.59
N GLU A 166 -12.15 -0.54 12.81
CA GLU A 166 -11.43 -1.81 12.97
C GLU A 166 -10.79 -1.90 14.36
N ARG A 167 -11.03 -3.00 15.08
CA ARG A 167 -10.28 -3.30 16.30
C ARG A 167 -9.12 -4.25 15.98
N VAL A 168 -7.90 -3.79 16.20
CA VAL A 168 -6.68 -4.58 15.99
C VAL A 168 -6.23 -5.16 17.32
N PHE A 169 -6.06 -6.49 17.35
CA PHE A 169 -5.50 -7.20 18.50
C PHE A 169 -4.00 -7.44 18.31
N GLY A 170 -3.27 -7.40 19.42
CA GLY A 170 -1.83 -7.58 19.48
C GLY A 170 -1.40 -9.01 19.26
N HIS A 171 -0.32 -9.16 18.49
CA HIS A 171 0.38 -10.42 18.34
C HIS A 171 0.90 -10.92 19.71
N PRO A 172 0.94 -12.24 19.98
CA PRO A 172 1.42 -12.78 21.26
C PRO A 172 2.84 -12.35 21.66
N ASP A 173 3.69 -12.05 20.68
CA ASP A 173 5.08 -11.60 20.88
C ASP A 173 5.25 -10.08 20.95
N PHE A 174 4.17 -9.31 20.76
CA PHE A 174 4.22 -7.85 20.86
C PHE A 174 4.62 -7.43 22.27
N ARG A 175 5.60 -6.52 22.36
CA ARG A 175 6.06 -5.96 23.64
C ARG A 175 6.20 -4.46 23.53
N ILE A 176 5.86 -3.75 24.59
CA ILE A 176 6.01 -2.30 24.68
C ILE A 176 6.82 -1.95 25.93
N PHE A 177 7.77 -1.04 25.77
CA PHE A 177 8.65 -0.55 26.80
C PHE A 177 8.52 0.96 26.88
N GLY A 178 8.53 1.52 28.09
CA GLY A 178 8.59 2.96 28.31
C GLY A 178 9.94 3.34 28.92
N ALA A 179 10.61 4.32 28.34
CA ALA A 179 11.79 4.94 28.91
C ALA A 179 11.48 6.37 29.35
N MET A 180 12.12 6.77 30.44
CA MET A 180 12.11 8.13 30.97
C MET A 180 13.54 8.42 31.42
N ASN A 181 14.09 9.53 30.96
CA ASN A 181 15.33 10.04 31.53
C ASN A 181 15.01 10.70 32.87
N PRO A 182 15.72 10.35 33.96
CA PRO A 182 15.55 11.04 35.23
C PRO A 182 15.93 12.53 35.06
N ALA A 183 15.20 13.42 35.72
CA ALA A 183 15.56 14.84 35.74
C ALA A 183 16.99 14.98 36.29
N THR A 184 17.86 15.63 35.52
CA THR A 184 19.21 16.02 35.96
C THR A 184 19.13 17.25 36.83
#